data_AF-A0A974SIU8-F1
#
_entry.id   AF-A0A974SIU8-F1
#
_cell.length_a   1.000
_cell.length_b   1.000
_cell.length_c   1.000
_cell.angle_alpha   90.00
_cell.angle_beta   90.00
_cell.angle_gamma   90.00
#
_symmetry.space_group_name_H-M   'P 1'
#
loop_
_entity.id
_entity.type
_entity.pdbx_description
1 polymer ?
#
loop_
_entity_poly.entity_id
_entity_poly.type
_entity_poly.pdbx_seq_one_letter_code
_entity_poly.pdbx_strand_id
1 'polypeptide(L)' 'MGETPMKVLVPVKRVIDYNVKVRVTGLDVRFSAPVHPGETVRFHIWREGGEARFSASIPERQVVVLNNGAAGFA' A
#
# COMPACT_ATOMS: atom_id res chain seq x y z
N MET A 1 15.44 -3.31 -15.44
CA MET A 1 15.23 -2.38 -14.30
C MET A 1 14.27 -3.10 -13.35
N GLY A 2 14.80 -3.86 -12.40
CA GLY A 2 14.07 -4.98 -11.77
C GLY A 2 12.98 -4.57 -10.80
N GLU A 3 11.77 -5.08 -11.00
CA GLU A 3 10.71 -5.05 -10.00
C GLU A 3 11.12 -5.96 -8.83
N THR A 4 11.44 -5.37 -7.68
CA THR A 4 11.71 -6.14 -6.45
C THR A 4 10.38 -6.65 -5.88
N PRO A 5 10.17 -7.97 -5.72
CA PRO A 5 8.95 -8.49 -5.10
C PRO A 5 8.91 -8.08 -3.62
N MET A 6 8.02 -7.15 -3.30
CA MET A 6 7.82 -6.63 -1.95
C MET A 6 6.94 -7.58 -1.14
N LYS A 7 7.50 -8.22 -0.10
CA LYS A 7 6.73 -8.97 0.90
C LYS A 7 5.81 -8.01 1.66
N VAL A 8 4.57 -8.46 1.88
CA VAL A 8 3.44 -7.74 2.51
C VAL A 8 3.81 -7.18 3.89
N LEU A 9 4.43 -5.99 3.95
CA LEU A 9 4.36 -5.05 5.09
C LEU A 9 5.09 -3.69 4.85
N VAL A 10 5.10 -3.06 3.66
CA VAL A 10 5.79 -1.75 3.54
C VAL A 10 5.19 -0.72 2.55
N PRO A 11 3.87 -0.44 2.50
CA PRO A 11 3.38 0.66 1.68
C PRO A 11 3.65 2.04 2.31
N VAL A 12 3.26 2.27 3.57
CA VAL A 12 3.28 3.62 4.19
C VAL A 12 4.71 4.17 4.35
N LYS A 13 5.68 3.34 4.75
CA LYS A 13 7.04 3.80 5.06
C LYS A 13 7.78 4.38 3.86
N ARG A 14 7.47 3.90 2.65
CA ARG A 14 8.04 4.42 1.38
C ARG A 14 7.39 5.73 0.97
N VAL A 15 6.11 5.93 1.29
CA VAL A 15 5.41 7.19 0.98
C VAL A 15 5.84 8.33 1.88
N ILE A 16 6.30 8.06 3.10
CA ILE A 16 6.89 9.10 3.96
C ILE A 16 8.41 9.21 3.83
N ASP A 17 9.02 8.51 2.86
CA ASP A 17 10.49 8.48 2.64
C ASP A 17 11.29 8.19 3.92
N TYR A 18 10.75 7.34 4.81
CA TYR A 18 11.34 7.06 6.11
C TYR A 18 11.58 8.32 6.99
N ASN A 19 10.94 9.45 6.68
CA ASN A 19 11.14 10.71 7.37
C ASN A 19 10.52 10.68 8.77
N VAL A 20 11.38 10.68 9.78
CA VAL A 20 10.99 10.63 11.21
C VAL A 20 10.22 11.88 11.68
N LYS A 21 10.26 12.97 10.91
CA LYS A 21 9.50 14.19 11.22
C LYS A 21 8.04 14.11 10.75
N VAL A 22 7.73 13.21 9.83
CA VAL A 22 6.38 13.01 9.29
C VAL A 22 5.66 11.95 10.12
N ARG A 23 4.55 12.33 10.74
CA ARG A 23 3.74 11.44 11.57
C ARG A 23 2.60 10.87 10.75
N VAL A 24 2.42 9.55 10.81
CA VAL A 24 1.23 8.90 10.27
C VAL A 24 0.07 9.18 11.22
N THR A 25 -0.98 9.84 10.74
CA THR A 25 -2.13 10.27 11.56
C THR A 25 -3.30 9.30 11.49
N GLY A 26 -3.36 8.48 10.45
CA GLY A 26 -4.41 7.47 10.29
C GLY A 26 -4.11 6.51 9.14
N LEU A 27 -4.74 5.33 9.19
CA LEU A 27 -4.73 4.33 8.13
C LEU A 27 -6.13 3.73 8.02
N ASP A 28 -6.76 3.93 6.87
CA ASP A 28 -8.05 3.32 6.51
C ASP A 28 -7.87 2.46 5.26
N VAL A 29 -8.47 1.27 5.26
CA VAL A 29 -8.42 0.36 4.11
C VAL A 29 -9.51 -0.70 4.19
N ARG A 30 -10.03 -1.10 3.03
CA ARG A 30 -10.89 -2.27 2.90
C ARG A 30 -10.12 -3.48 2.39
N PHE A 31 -10.19 -4.58 3.13
CA PHE A 31 -9.81 -5.91 2.64
C PHE A 31 -10.93 -6.46 1.76
N SER A 32 -10.66 -6.65 0.48
CA SER A 32 -11.67 -7.11 -0.50
C SER A 32 -11.56 -8.59 -0.86
N ALA A 33 -10.39 -9.20 -0.66
CA ALA A 33 -10.13 -10.61 -0.94
C ALA A 33 -8.93 -11.13 -0.10
N PRO A 34 -8.84 -12.45 0.16
CA PRO A 34 -7.70 -13.03 0.87
C PRO A 34 -6.44 -13.03 0.01
N VAL A 35 -5.30 -12.86 0.68
CA VAL A 35 -3.96 -13.09 0.14
C VAL A 35 -3.46 -14.45 0.62
N HIS A 36 -2.96 -15.27 -0.29
CA HIS A 36 -2.40 -16.58 -0.01
C HIS A 36 -0.87 -16.51 0.16
N PRO A 37 -0.26 -17.40 0.97
CA PRO A 37 1.19 -17.46 1.10
C PRO A 37 1.88 -17.64 -0.25
N GLY A 38 2.92 -16.83 -0.49
CA GLY A 38 3.70 -16.86 -1.74
C GLY A 38 3.19 -15.95 -2.85
N GLU A 39 2.02 -15.32 -2.70
CA GLU A 39 1.50 -14.38 -3.69
C GLU A 39 2.29 -13.07 -3.76
N THR A 40 2.40 -12.52 -4.97
CA THR A 40 2.93 -11.18 -5.18
C THR A 40 1.82 -10.15 -5.01
N VAL A 41 1.96 -9.26 -4.03
CA VAL A 41 1.06 -8.12 -3.86
C VAL A 41 1.65 -6.90 -4.55
N ARG A 42 0.96 -6.39 -5.56
CA ARG A 42 1.28 -5.12 -6.21
C ARG A 42 0.48 -3.99 -5.58
N PHE A 43 1.18 -3.01 -5.03
CA PHE A 43 0.56 -1.79 -4.54
C PHE A 43 0.57 -0.70 -5.62
N HIS A 44 -0.56 -0.02 -5.78
CA HIS A 44 -0.64 1.24 -6.50
C HIS A 44 -0.84 2.33 -5.46
N ILE A 45 0.05 3.32 -5.41
CA ILE A 45 0.04 4.36 -4.39
C ILE A 45 0.22 5.71 -5.06
N TRP A 46 -0.59 6.68 -4.67
CA TRP A 46 -0.49 8.06 -5.10
C TRP A 46 -0.67 9.00 -3.90
N ARG A 47 0.01 10.14 -3.93
CA ARG A 47 -0.12 11.18 -2.90
C ARG A 47 -1.18 12.17 -3.31
N GLU A 48 -2.04 12.54 -2.38
CA GLU A 48 -3.07 13.54 -2.56
C GLU A 48 -3.09 14.45 -1.32
N GLY A 49 -2.51 15.64 -1.43
CA GLY A 49 -2.40 16.56 -0.30
C GLY A 49 -1.67 15.94 0.90
N GLY A 50 -2.30 16.01 2.08
CA GLY A 50 -1.80 15.47 3.34
C GLY A 50 -2.03 13.96 3.52
N GLU A 51 -2.42 13.23 2.48
CA GLU A 51 -2.67 11.79 2.55
C GLU A 51 -2.07 11.03 1.35
N ALA A 52 -1.91 9.72 1.52
CA ALA A 52 -1.66 8.79 0.42
C ALA A 52 -2.87 7.91 0.21
N ARG A 53 -3.28 7.80 -1.04
CA ARG A 53 -4.29 6.87 -1.49
C ARG A 53 -3.62 5.65 -2.07
N PHE A 54 -4.19 4.48 -1.82
CA PHE A 54 -3.63 3.24 -2.33
C PHE A 54 -4.65 2.15 -2.57
N SER A 55 -4.29 1.26 -3.49
CA SER A 55 -4.94 -0.04 -3.70
C SER A 55 -3.87 -1.11 -3.82
N ALA A 56 -4.26 -2.37 -3.63
CA ALA A 56 -3.37 -3.50 -3.85
C ALA A 56 -4.09 -4.65 -4.56
N SER A 57 -3.37 -5.30 -5.48
CA SER A 57 -3.86 -6.44 -6.25
C SER A 57 -2.85 -7.58 -6.26
N ILE A 58 -3.33 -8.78 -6.61
CA ILE A 58 -2.51 -9.93 -6.99
C ILE A 58 -2.55 -10.01 -8.53
N PRO A 59 -1.52 -9.55 -9.25
CA PRO A 59 -1.49 -9.60 -10.71
C PRO A 59 -1.75 -11.01 -11.26
N GLU A 60 -1.16 -12.03 -10.64
CA GLU A 60 -1.27 -13.44 -11.04
C GLU A 60 -2.72 -13.97 -10.98
N ARG A 61 -3.56 -13.41 -10.10
CA ARG A 61 -4.98 -13.76 -9.94
C ARG A 61 -5.93 -12.72 -10.52
N GLN A 62 -5.40 -11.59 -11.00
CA GLN A 62 -6.18 -10.44 -11.45
C GLN A 62 -7.25 -9.99 -10.42
N VAL A 63 -6.92 -10.05 -9.13
CA VAL A 63 -7.85 -9.71 -8.03
C VAL A 63 -7.34 -8.54 -7.21
N VAL A 64 -8.24 -7.62 -6.84
CA VAL A 64 -7.96 -6.56 -5.87
C VAL A 64 -8.13 -7.12 -4.46
N VAL A 65 -7.10 -6.98 -3.62
CA VAL A 65 -7.07 -7.47 -2.23
C VAL A 65 -7.19 -6.35 -1.21
N LEU A 66 -6.74 -5.15 -1.56
CA LEU A 66 -6.96 -3.93 -0.79
C LEU A 66 -7.57 -2.86 -1.69
N ASN A 67 -8.65 -2.24 -1.23
CA ASN A 67 -9.30 -1.15 -1.94
C ASN A 67 -9.60 0.03 -1.02
N ASN A 68 -9.78 1.21 -1.61
CA ASN A 68 -10.07 2.48 -0.93
C ASN A 68 -9.07 2.79 0.20
N GLY A 69 -7.80 2.45 0.03
CA GLY A 69 -6.78 2.72 1.03
C GLY A 69 -6.49 4.22 1.16
N ALA A 70 -6.37 4.71 2.39
CA ALA A 70 -5.97 6.07 2.73
C ALA A 70 -5.02 6.05 3.93
N ALA A 71 -3.92 6.80 3.86
CA ALA A 71 -2.99 7.00 4.96
C ALA A 71 -2.72 8.50 5.12
N GLY A 72 -3.12 9.09 6.25
CA GLY A 72 -2.89 10.50 6.54
C GLY A 72 -1.50 10.73 7.11
N PHE A 73 -0.92 11.89 6.80
CA PHE A 73 0.37 12.33 7.32
C PHE A 73 0.31 13.79 7.79
N ALA A 74 1.04 14.10 8.87
CA ALA A 74 1.19 15.46 9.41
C ALA A 74 2.63 15.73 9.87
#